data_AF-A0A7J8T5D5-F1
#
_entry.id   AF-A0A7J8T5D5-F1
#
_cell.length_a   1.000
_cell.length_b   1.000
_cell.length_c   1.000
_cell.angle_alpha   90.00
_cell.angle_beta   90.00
_cell.angle_gamma   90.00
#
_symmetry.space_group_name_H-M   'P 1'
#
loop_
_entity.id
_entity.type
_entity.pdbx_description
1 polymer ?
#
loop_
_entity_poly.entity_id
_entity_poly.type
_entity_poly.pdbx_seq_one_letter_code
_entity_poly.pdbx_strand_id
1 'polypeptide(L)' 'TQWGLDLGFLEVEIEGDALFVIKKHTSEKEDRLEISTYIRSTRFICAGYRRCIFRHAPGEANRVAHILANE' A
#
# COMPACT_ATOMS: atom_id res chain seq x y z
N THR A 1 -8.85 -8.18 0.70
CA THR A 1 -8.46 -9.22 1.68
C THR A 1 -7.49 -8.63 2.67
N GLN A 2 -7.64 -8.88 3.98
CA GLN A 2 -6.84 -8.27 5.06
C GLN A 2 -5.84 -9.28 5.66
N TRP A 3 -5.21 -10.10 4.81
CA TRP A 3 -4.47 -11.28 5.23
C TRP A 3 -3.44 -11.03 6.34
N GLY A 4 -2.75 -9.89 6.32
CA GLY A 4 -1.78 -9.58 7.38
C GLY A 4 -2.43 -9.37 8.76
N LEU A 5 -3.59 -8.70 8.81
CA LEU A 5 -4.36 -8.52 10.03
C LEU A 5 -4.99 -9.85 10.48
N ASP A 6 -5.54 -10.61 9.53
CA ASP A 6 -6.15 -11.92 9.79
C ASP A 6 -5.14 -12.92 10.37
N LEU A 7 -3.86 -12.79 10.00
CA LEU A 7 -2.74 -13.58 10.51
C LEU A 7 -2.14 -13.03 11.83
N GLY A 8 -2.66 -11.91 12.35
CA GLY A 8 -2.23 -11.32 13.61
C GLY A 8 -0.92 -10.52 13.56
N PHE A 9 -0.47 -10.11 12.37
CA PHE A 9 0.71 -9.25 12.28
C PHE A 9 0.40 -7.85 12.85
N LEU A 10 1.29 -7.37 13.72
CA LEU A 10 1.15 -6.06 14.37
C LEU A 10 1.83 -4.94 13.58
N GLU A 11 2.82 -5.27 12.76
CA GLU A 11 3.59 -4.32 11.96
C GLU A 11 3.67 -4.82 10.52
N VAL A 12 3.57 -3.89 9.56
CA VAL A 12 3.65 -4.19 8.13
C VAL A 12 4.48 -3.15 7.40
N GLU A 13 5.30 -3.62 6.47
CA GLU A 13 5.98 -2.82 5.47
C GLU A 13 5.42 -3.15 4.10
N ILE A 14 4.90 -2.12 3.42
CA ILE A 14 4.27 -2.23 2.10
C ILE A 14 5.25 -1.66 1.08
N GLU A 15 5.76 -2.53 0.22
CA GLU A 15 6.67 -2.17 -0.87
C GLU A 15 5.91 -2.08 -2.20
N GLY A 16 6.27 -1.09 -3.02
CA GLY A 16 5.70 -0.95 -4.37
C GLY A 16 6.48 0.01 -5.26
N ASP A 17 6.31 -0.14 -6.57
CA ASP A 17 7.02 0.65 -7.60
C ASP A 17 6.28 1.95 -7.98
N ALA A 18 4.97 2.02 -7.71
CA ALA A 18 4.13 3.18 -7.98
C ALA A 18 4.36 4.32 -6.97
N LEU A 19 5.45 5.08 -7.18
CA LEU A 19 5.84 6.20 -6.31
C LEU A 19 4.71 7.23 -6.10
N PHE A 20 3.88 7.45 -7.12
CA PHE A 20 2.71 8.34 -7.04
C PHE A 20 1.69 7.87 -5.99
N VAL A 21 1.42 6.57 -5.93
CA VAL A 21 0.49 5.98 -4.96
C VAL A 21 1.04 6.12 -3.56
N ILE A 22 2.32 5.80 -3.36
CA ILE A 22 3.02 5.93 -2.07
C ILE A 22 2.97 7.39 -1.59
N LYS A 23 3.33 8.34 -2.44
CA LYS A 23 3.30 9.78 -2.11
C LYS A 23 1.90 10.26 -1.75
N LYS A 24 0.86 9.80 -2.45
CA LYS A 24 -0.52 10.14 -2.10
C LYS A 24 -0.94 9.54 -0.77
N HIS A 25 -0.55 8.30 -0.51
CA HIS A 25 -0.87 7.65 0.75
C HIS A 25 -0.27 8.39 1.95
N THR A 26 0.93 8.96 1.80
CA THR A 26 1.60 9.78 2.82
C THR A 26 1.18 11.26 2.84
N SER A 27 0.43 11.73 1.85
CA SER A 27 0.02 13.14 1.77
C SER A 27 -1.29 13.39 2.53
N GLU A 28 -1.34 14.47 3.31
CA GLU A 28 -2.59 14.93 3.94
C GLU A 28 -3.58 15.54 2.95
N LYS A 29 -3.13 15.83 1.72
CA LYS A 29 -3.98 16.46 0.71
C LYS A 29 -4.96 15.44 0.13
N GLU A 30 -6.24 15.75 0.27
CA GLU A 30 -7.29 14.94 -0.31
C GLU A 30 -7.28 15.06 -1.84
N ASP A 31 -7.31 13.90 -2.49
CA ASP A 31 -7.32 13.79 -3.94
C ASP A 31 -8.75 13.65 -4.46
N ARG A 32 -9.08 14.33 -5.58
CA ARG A 32 -10.41 14.25 -6.21
C ARG A 32 -10.49 13.21 -7.32
N LEU A 33 -9.41 12.49 -7.56
CA LEU A 33 -9.34 11.43 -8.55
C LEU A 33 -9.94 10.13 -8.00
N GLU A 34 -10.33 9.22 -8.90
CA GLU A 34 -10.89 7.90 -8.57
C GLU A 34 -9.98 7.06 -7.67
N ILE A 35 -8.66 7.29 -7.75
CA ILE A 35 -7.65 6.63 -6.91
C ILE A 35 -7.83 6.94 -5.40
N SER A 36 -8.52 8.02 -5.04
CA SER A 36 -8.77 8.42 -3.66
C SER A 36 -9.55 7.37 -2.87
N THR A 37 -10.52 6.70 -3.49
CA THR A 37 -11.29 5.62 -2.86
C THR A 37 -10.38 4.45 -2.46
N TYR A 38 -9.46 4.07 -3.35
CA TYR A 38 -8.48 3.03 -3.06
C TYR A 38 -7.54 3.47 -1.93
N ILE A 39 -7.00 4.69 -1.98
CA ILE A 39 -6.13 5.23 -0.92
C ILE A 39 -6.85 5.22 0.44
N ARG A 40 -8.13 5.63 0.50
CA ARG A 40 -8.91 5.61 1.74
C ARG A 40 -9.11 4.19 2.26
N SER A 41 -9.39 3.23 1.38
CA SER A 41 -9.49 1.82 1.75
C SER A 41 -8.18 1.28 2.32
N THR A 42 -7.05 1.57 1.66
CA THR A 42 -5.72 1.14 2.13
C THR A 42 -5.36 1.78 3.47
N ARG A 43 -5.68 3.06 3.67
CA ARG A 43 -5.52 3.75 4.96
C ARG A 43 -6.34 3.11 6.07
N PHE A 44 -7.59 2.73 5.79
CA PHE A 44 -8.44 2.04 6.76
C PHE A 44 -7.81 0.71 7.20
N ILE A 45 -7.27 -0.07 6.26
CA ILE A 45 -6.57 -1.32 6.59
C ILE A 45 -5.27 -1.04 7.37
N CYS A 46 -4.48 -0.05 6.96
CA CYS A 46 -3.25 0.33 7.68
C CYS A 46 -3.49 0.72 9.14
N ALA A 47 -4.66 1.31 9.45
CA ALA A 47 -5.03 1.69 10.82
C ALA A 47 -5.20 0.48 11.76
N GLY A 48 -5.35 -0.73 11.22
CA GLY A 48 -5.37 -1.98 11.99
C GLY A 48 -3.99 -2.43 12.48
N TYR A 49 -2.90 -1.91 11.91
CA TYR A 49 -1.55 -2.24 12.34
C TYR A 49 -1.04 -1.23 13.36
N ARG A 50 -0.24 -1.69 14.32
CA ARG A 50 0.51 -0.80 15.22
C ARG A 50 1.49 0.07 14.43
N ARG A 51 2.05 -0.47 13.35
CA ARG A 51 2.95 0.24 12.44
C ARG A 51 2.69 -0.18 11.00
N CYS A 52 2.32 0.77 10.16
CA CYS A 52 2.18 0.59 8.70
C CYS A 52 3.15 1.56 8.03
N ILE A 53 4.13 1.06 7.27
CA ILE A 53 5.08 1.90 6.52
C ILE A 53 5.05 1.56 5.04
N PHE A 54 5.22 2.58 4.20
CA PHE A 54 5.29 2.42 2.75
C PHE A 54 6.71 2.71 2.27
N ARG A 55 7.26 1.81 1.45
CA ARG A 55 8.57 2.00 0.83
C ARG A 55 8.46 1.89 -0.69
N HIS A 56 9.13 2.81 -1.37
CA HIS A 56 9.27 2.71 -2.82
C HIS A 56 10.32 1.66 -3.16
N ALA A 57 9.91 0.65 -3.92
CA ALA A 57 10.73 -0.46 -4.38
C ALA A 57 10.65 -0.53 -5.92
N PRO A 58 11.58 0.13 -6.65
CA PRO A 58 11.55 0.15 -8.11
C PRO A 58 12.05 -1.18 -8.73
N GLY A 59 11.45 -1.56 -9.87
CA GLY A 59 12.00 -2.59 -10.77
C GLY A 59 12.00 -4.01 -10.19
N GLU A 60 13.16 -4.67 -10.24
CA GLU A 60 13.38 -6.08 -9.83
C GLU A 60 12.94 -6.37 -8.38
N ALA A 61 13.02 -5.38 -7.49
CA ALA A 61 12.60 -5.54 -6.09
C ALA A 61 11.09 -5.83 -5.95
N ASN A 62 10.28 -5.40 -6.92
CA ASN A 62 8.84 -5.66 -6.96
C ASN A 62 8.46 -6.70 -8.03
N ARG A 63 9.42 -7.50 -8.52
CA ARG A 63 9.24 -8.41 -9.66
C ARG A 63 8.12 -9.43 -9.44
N VAL A 64 8.01 -10.00 -8.24
CA VAL A 64 6.95 -10.97 -7.94
C VAL A 64 5.57 -10.32 -8.05
N ALA A 65 5.39 -9.13 -7.47
CA ALA A 65 4.13 -8.41 -7.58
C ALA A 65 3.85 -7.97 -9.04
N HIS A 66 4.89 -7.59 -9.78
CA HIS A 66 4.77 -7.25 -11.20
C HIS A 66 4.33 -8.45 -12.06
N ILE A 67 4.87 -9.64 -11.80
CA ILE A 67 4.45 -10.86 -12.48
C ILE A 67 2.98 -11.14 -12.15
N LEU A 68 2.62 -11.15 -10.86
CA LEU A 68 1.24 -11.42 -10.42
C LEU A 68 0.21 -10.41 -10.96
N ALA A 69 0.61 -9.16 -11.21
CA ALA A 69 -0.28 -8.15 -11.77
C ALA A 69 -0.49 -8.28 -13.30
N ASN A 70 0.40 -9.00 -13.98
CA ASN A 70 0.34 -9.23 -15.43
C ASN A 70 -0.18 -10.63 -15.81
N GLU A 71 -0.47 -11.49 -14.84
CA GLU A 71 -1.21 -12.75 -15.03
C GLU A 71 -2.73 -12.49 -15.07
#